data_AF-A0A1G8ND90-F1
#
_entry.id   AF-A0A1G8ND90-F1
#
_cell.length_a   1.000
_cell.length_b   1.000
_cell.length_c   1.000
_cell.angle_alpha   90.00
_cell.angle_beta   90.00
_cell.angle_gamma   90.00
#
_symmetry.space_group_name_H-M   'P 1'
#
loop_
_entity.id
_entity.type
_entity.pdbx_description
1 polymer ?
#
loop_
_entity_poly.entity_id
_entity_poly.type
_entity_poly.pdbx_seq_one_letter_code
_entity_poly.pdbx_strand_id
1 'polypeptide(L)' 'VRITAKKKITLNAGGSYITLDQNRIECGTLGDYNVKSVHFERVEAQARLNPDLPWLADKQREQGSTARKRAKPFSL' A
#
# COMPACT_ATOMS: atom_id res chain seq x y z
N VAL A 1 4.63 13.45 28.18
CA VAL A 1 5.37 12.17 28.18
C VAL A 1 6.05 12.00 26.83
N ARG A 2 7.34 11.65 26.80
CA ARG A 2 8.09 11.39 25.55
C ARG A 2 8.75 10.02 25.66
N ILE A 3 8.49 9.15 24.69
CA ILE A 3 9.06 7.81 24.62
C ILE A 3 9.85 7.71 23.32
N THR A 4 11.12 7.33 23.39
CA THR A 4 12.05 7.29 22.25
C THR A 4 12.86 6.00 22.25
N ALA A 5 13.11 5.44 21.08
CA ALA A 5 14.02 4.31 20.89
C ALA A 5 14.89 4.52 19.66
N LYS A 6 16.12 4.00 19.68
CA LYS A 6 17.12 4.22 18.62
C LYS A 6 16.82 3.50 17.31
N LYS A 7 16.22 2.31 17.38
CA LYS A 7 16.00 1.44 16.22
C LYS A 7 14.53 1.06 16.06
N LYS A 8 13.93 0.58 17.15
CA LYS A 8 12.58 0.07 17.18
C LYS A 8 12.01 0.21 18.59
N ILE A 9 10.74 0.54 18.71
CA ILE A 9 9.97 0.45 19.93
C ILE A 9 8.75 -0.42 19.68
N THR A 10 8.44 -1.31 20.63
CA THR A 10 7.23 -2.14 20.60
C THR A 10 6.50 -1.97 21.92
N LEU A 11 5.23 -1.56 21.86
CA LEU A 11 4.31 -1.53 22.98
C LEU A 11 3.44 -2.78 22.89
N ASN A 12 3.52 -3.67 23.88
CA ASN A 12 2.82 -4.95 23.91
C ASN A 12 1.79 -5.01 25.04
N ALA A 13 0.63 -5.59 24.78
CA ALA A 13 -0.40 -5.84 25.81
C ALA A 13 -1.37 -6.94 25.33
N GLY A 14 -1.63 -7.96 26.16
CA GLY A 14 -2.67 -8.95 25.91
C GLY A 14 -2.57 -9.65 24.54
N GLY A 15 -1.34 -9.94 24.07
CA GLY A 15 -1.08 -10.52 22.75
C GLY A 15 -1.15 -9.54 21.56
N SER A 16 -1.55 -8.29 21.80
CA SER A 16 -1.49 -7.22 20.81
C SER A 16 -0.18 -6.44 20.91
N TYR A 17 0.19 -5.76 19.82
CA TYR A 17 1.36 -4.91 19.80
C TYR A 17 1.21 -3.70 18.87
N ILE A 18 1.96 -2.64 19.17
CA ILE A 18 2.24 -1.53 18.27
C ILE A 18 3.76 -1.40 18.17
N THR A 19 4.28 -1.57 16.96
CA THR A 19 5.70 -1.43 16.63
C THR A 19 5.92 -0.19 15.79
N LEU A 20 6.91 0.61 16.18
CA LEU A 20 7.42 1.74 15.41
C LEU A 20 8.90 1.47 15.12
N ASP A 21 9.26 1.49 13.85
CA ASP A 21 10.65 1.49 13.38
C ASP A 21 10.91 2.71 12.48
N GLN A 22 12.09 2.77 11.87
CA GLN A 22 12.51 3.91 11.05
C GLN A 22 11.57 4.17 9.86
N ASN A 23 10.91 3.14 9.33
CA ASN A 23 10.18 3.20 8.06
C ASN A 23 8.72 2.77 8.18
N ARG A 24 8.30 2.25 9.34
CA ARG A 24 7.00 1.59 9.48
C ARG A 24 6.37 1.84 10.84
N ILE A 25 5.06 1.98 10.78
CA ILE A 25 4.15 1.85 11.91
C ILE A 25 3.35 0.56 11.68
N GLU A 26 3.43 -0.37 12.61
CA GLU A 26 2.73 -1.64 12.53
C GLU A 26 1.93 -1.87 13.81
N CYS A 27 0.67 -2.22 13.66
CA CYS A 27 -0.17 -2.69 14.74
C CYS A 27 -0.59 -4.13 14.44
N GLY A 28 -0.53 -4.99 15.46
CA GLY A 28 -1.00 -6.38 15.39
C GLY A 28 -1.94 -6.68 16.57
N THR A 29 -3.11 -7.27 16.28
CA THR A 29 -4.10 -7.69 17.27
C THR A 29 -4.87 -8.88 16.73
N LEU A 30 -5.45 -9.68 17.63
CA LEU A 30 -6.28 -10.83 17.27
C LEU A 30 -7.70 -10.44 16.84
N GLY A 31 -8.17 -9.27 17.30
CA GLY A 31 -9.53 -8.78 17.04
C GLY A 31 -9.57 -7.59 16.07
N ASP A 32 -10.58 -6.75 16.23
CA ASP A 32 -10.78 -5.56 15.40
C ASP A 32 -9.97 -4.35 15.88
N TYR A 33 -9.68 -3.45 14.94
CA TYR A 33 -9.13 -2.13 15.23
C TYR A 33 -10.23 -1.10 15.36
N ASN A 34 -10.45 -0.58 16.57
CA ASN A 34 -11.40 0.50 16.80
C ASN A 34 -10.67 1.85 16.87
N VAL A 35 -10.94 2.74 15.91
CA VAL A 35 -10.44 4.11 15.91
C VAL A 35 -11.62 5.05 16.12
N LYS A 36 -11.61 5.82 17.22
CA LYS A 36 -12.65 6.81 17.54
C LYS A 36 -12.05 8.21 17.50
N SER A 37 -12.66 9.10 16.72
CA SER A 37 -12.30 10.52 16.66
C SER A 37 -13.52 11.37 16.39
N VAL A 38 -13.53 12.62 16.85
CA VAL A 38 -14.60 13.60 16.54
C VAL A 38 -14.60 13.98 15.06
N HIS A 39 -13.42 14.01 14.42
CA HIS A 39 -13.26 14.27 12.99
C HIS A 39 -12.37 13.18 12.39
N PHE A 40 -12.91 12.40 11.46
CA PHE A 40 -12.16 11.39 10.71
C PHE A 40 -12.18 11.76 9.23
N GLU A 41 -11.19 12.53 8.80
CA GLU A 41 -11.00 12.81 7.39
C GLU A 41 -10.29 11.64 6.73
N ARG A 42 -11.07 10.79 6.05
CA ARG A 42 -10.50 9.84 5.10
C ARG A 42 -10.36 10.57 3.78
N VAL A 43 -9.16 10.57 3.20
CA VAL A 43 -8.99 11.02 1.81
C VAL A 43 -9.69 9.98 0.94
N GLU A 44 -10.94 10.26 0.55
CA GLU A 44 -11.78 9.44 -0.33
C GLU A 44 -11.22 9.34 -1.75
N ALA A 45 -10.30 10.23 -2.12
CA ALA A 45 -9.64 10.16 -3.41
C ALA A 45 -8.79 8.88 -3.47
N GLN A 46 -9.07 8.03 -4.48
CA GLN A 46 -8.16 6.95 -4.83
C GLN A 46 -6.74 7.49 -4.94
N ALA A 47 -5.77 6.78 -4.37
CA ALA A 47 -4.37 7.08 -4.58
C ALA A 47 -4.09 7.06 -6.09
N ARG A 48 -3.89 8.24 -6.67
CA ARG A 48 -3.55 8.37 -8.09
C ARG A 48 -2.04 8.29 -8.20
N LEU A 49 -1.57 7.39 -9.06
CA LEU A 49 -0.20 7.46 -9.53
C LEU A 49 -0.05 8.76 -10.32
N ASN A 50 0.78 9.69 -9.86
CA ASN A 50 1.13 10.86 -10.68
C ASN A 50 1.88 10.37 -11.92
N PRO A 51 1.39 10.65 -13.14
CA PRO A 51 1.99 10.18 -14.38
C PRO A 51 3.31 10.91 -14.72
N ASP A 52 3.64 12.00 -14.02
CA ASP A 52 4.87 12.79 -14.21
C ASP A 52 6.13 12.13 -13.65
N LEU A 53 6.10 10.82 -13.48
CA LEU A 53 7.28 10.04 -13.21
C LEU A 53 7.66 9.35 -14.54
N PRO A 54 8.63 9.90 -15.30
CA PRO A 54 8.87 9.49 -16.69
C PRO A 54 9.35 8.04 -16.84
N TRP A 55 10.08 7.51 -15.86
CA TRP A 55 10.71 6.17 -15.91
C TRP A 55 9.78 4.93 -15.83
N LEU A 56 8.47 5.10 -15.64
CA LEU A 56 7.50 4.02 -15.39
C LEU A 56 6.47 3.94 -16.51
N ALA A 57 6.23 5.07 -17.19
CA ALA A 57 5.52 5.09 -18.46
C ALA A 57 6.17 4.15 -19.49
N ASP A 58 7.50 4.04 -19.47
CA ASP A 58 8.25 3.13 -20.34
C ASP A 58 8.05 1.66 -19.94
N LYS A 59 8.07 1.32 -18.65
CA LYS A 59 7.85 -0.06 -18.17
C LYS A 59 6.44 -0.61 -18.43
N GLN A 60 5.42 0.25 -18.55
CA GLN A 60 4.05 -0.17 -18.88
C GLN A 60 3.88 -0.49 -20.36
N ARG A 61 4.59 0.21 -21.26
CA ARG A 61 4.54 -0.05 -22.71
C ARG A 61 5.18 -1.39 -23.08
N GLU A 62 6.20 -1.83 -22.36
CA GLU A 62 6.90 -3.09 -22.63
C GLU A 62 6.10 -4.35 -22.25
N GLN A 63 5.16 -4.25 -21.30
CA GLN A 63 4.39 -5.42 -20.82
C GLN A 63 3.19 -5.77 -21.72
N GLY A 64 2.79 -4.90 -22.64
CA GLY A 64 1.60 -5.07 -23.49
C GLY A 64 1.83 -5.75 -24.86
N SER A 65 3.07 -6.00 -25.28
CA SER A 65 3.38 -6.35 -26.68
C SER A 65 3.37 -7.84 -27.05
N THR A 66 3.11 -8.77 -26.12
CA THR A 66 3.21 -10.22 -26.43
C THR A 66 1.92 -10.90 -26.89
N ALA A 67 0.79 -10.18 -27.03
CA ALA A 67 -0.53 -10.80 -27.23
C ALA A 67 -1.19 -10.60 -28.62
N ARG A 68 -0.43 -10.28 -29.68
CA ARG A 68 -1.01 -10.18 -31.05
C ARG A 68 -0.22 -10.94 -32.12
N LYS A 69 -0.39 -12.27 -32.16
CA LYS A 69 -0.29 -13.11 -33.39
C LYS A 69 -1.23 -14.29 -33.16
N ARG A 70 -2.21 -14.67 -33.97
CA ARG A 70 -2.69 -14.36 -35.32
C ARG A 70 -4.16 -14.82 -35.34
N ALA A 71 -5.09 -13.98 -35.78
CA ALA A 71 -6.40 -14.46 -36.24
C ALA A 71 -6.38 -14.48 -37.77
N LYS A 72 -6.79 -15.60 -38.38
CA LYS A 72 -7.35 -15.59 -39.73
C LYS A 72 -8.72 -16.27 -39.66
N PRO A 73 -9.79 -15.64 -40.18
CA PRO A 73 -11.07 -16.30 -40.31
C PRO A 73 -11.01 -17.29 -41.48
N PHE A 74 -11.53 -18.50 -41.31
CA PHE A 74 -11.78 -19.42 -42.41
C PHE A 74 -13.23 -19.22 -42.85
N SER A 75 -13.44 -18.83 -44.10
CA SER A 75 -14.74 -18.68 -44.75
C SER A 75 -14.90 -19.77 -45.82
N LEU A 76 -15.76 -20.76 -45.60
CA LEU A 76 -17.07 -20.97 -46.24
C LEU A 76 -17.74 -22.16 -45.55
#